data_AF-A0AA39U5U1-F1
#
_entry.id   AF-A0AA39U5U1-F1
#
_cell.length_a   1.000
_cell.length_b   1.000
_cell.length_c   1.000
_cell.angle_alpha   90.00
_cell.angle_beta   90.00
_cell.angle_gamma   90.00
#
_symmetry.space_group_name_H-M   'P 1'
#
loop_
_entity.id
_entity.type
_entity.pdbx_description
1 polymer ?
#
loop_
_entity_poly.entity_id
_entity_poly.type
_entity_poly.pdbx_seq_one_letter_code
_entity_poly.pdbx_strand_id
1 'polypeptide(L)'
;IDQHWPSFMPGLLTLATDTSKEIRRRGLQILTQFISKFPNKTLRDRGLSKVFEDAVFPTLSYLPTLTPESESVLLLDLAFDALISLAGKQKQQPSPATGISEQKKALDKILREGVFPAYAHAKSHMLLVRVLCLKLGSIVSMMGVHAVKYLQDIIPILLEVIAEDFAPLVPETLSVALDVLDAVLTNCWPMIPGIPWQDKIIAALVICWENVVREHDNDSGNEDFIQIKQKLVHSARGLEAVLKTAGISLAIVVSPMVANPADARQLYAAGLFSFLFNAPPPLG
;
A
#
# COMPACT_ATOMS: atom_id res chain seq x y z
N ILE A 1 1.95 -7.15 -32.89
CA ILE A 1 1.25 -8.04 -31.94
C ILE A 1 -0.11 -8.46 -32.51
N ASP A 2 -0.88 -7.55 -33.09
CA ASP A 2 -2.28 -7.72 -33.47
C ASP A 2 -2.62 -8.94 -34.36
N GLN A 3 -1.70 -9.41 -35.20
CA GLN A 3 -1.92 -10.58 -36.07
C GLN A 3 -1.29 -11.88 -35.57
N HIS A 4 -0.22 -11.80 -34.75
CA HIS A 4 0.59 -12.97 -34.37
C HIS A 4 0.44 -13.36 -32.89
N TRP A 5 -0.29 -12.58 -32.09
CA TRP A 5 -0.47 -12.87 -30.68
C TRP A 5 -1.03 -14.26 -30.36
N PRO A 6 -1.96 -14.88 -31.14
CA PRO A 6 -2.47 -16.19 -30.81
C PRO A 6 -1.38 -17.26 -30.76
N SER A 7 -0.34 -17.11 -31.58
CA SER A 7 0.81 -18.02 -31.63
C SER A 7 1.72 -17.89 -30.41
N PHE A 8 1.77 -16.71 -29.77
CA PHE A 8 2.58 -16.49 -28.56
C PHE A 8 1.86 -16.93 -27.28
N MET A 9 0.53 -16.95 -27.29
CA MET A 9 -0.27 -17.21 -26.09
C MET A 9 0.05 -18.55 -25.40
N PRO A 10 0.09 -19.71 -26.09
CA PRO A 10 0.35 -20.98 -25.41
C PRO A 10 1.70 -20.98 -24.70
N GLY A 11 2.78 -20.60 -25.39
CA GLY A 11 4.12 -20.57 -24.80
C GLY A 11 4.22 -19.58 -23.64
N LEU A 12 3.58 -18.41 -23.76
CA LEU A 12 3.58 -17.42 -22.70
C LEU A 12 2.85 -17.90 -21.43
N LEU A 13 1.67 -18.52 -21.61
CA LEU A 13 0.92 -19.07 -20.49
C LEU A 13 1.66 -20.25 -19.85
N THR A 14 2.23 -21.16 -20.65
CA THR A 14 3.05 -22.27 -20.13
C THR A 14 4.19 -21.77 -19.26
N LEU A 15 4.92 -20.75 -19.72
CA LEU A 15 6.01 -20.16 -18.92
C LEU A 15 5.48 -19.51 -17.64
N ALA A 16 4.36 -18.76 -17.70
CA ALA A 16 3.80 -18.06 -16.55
C ALA A 16 3.16 -19.01 -15.52
N THR A 17 2.80 -20.23 -15.91
CA THR A 17 2.20 -21.24 -15.04
C THR A 17 3.14 -22.41 -14.73
N ASP A 18 4.43 -22.28 -15.04
CA ASP A 18 5.40 -23.37 -14.86
C ASP A 18 5.52 -23.78 -13.38
N THR A 19 5.85 -25.05 -13.13
CA THR A 19 6.05 -25.58 -11.77
C THR A 19 7.40 -25.14 -11.19
N SER A 20 8.39 -24.91 -12.05
CA SER A 20 9.66 -24.29 -11.70
C SER A 20 9.45 -22.80 -11.43
N LYS A 21 9.77 -22.37 -10.20
CA LYS A 21 9.62 -20.97 -9.77
C LYS A 21 10.48 -20.01 -10.59
N GLU A 22 11.67 -20.44 -11.01
CA GLU A 22 12.56 -19.62 -11.83
C GLU A 22 12.02 -19.43 -13.25
N ILE A 23 11.45 -20.49 -13.86
CA ILE A 23 10.80 -20.39 -15.17
C ILE A 23 9.54 -19.52 -15.05
N ARG A 24 8.71 -19.76 -14.03
CA ARG A 24 7.53 -18.97 -13.71
C ARG A 24 7.86 -17.49 -13.57
N ARG A 25 8.89 -17.14 -12.80
CA ARG A 25 9.35 -15.76 -12.62
C ARG A 25 9.65 -15.08 -13.96
N ARG A 26 10.40 -15.73 -14.84
CA ARG A 26 10.69 -15.21 -16.20
C ARG A 26 9.41 -15.13 -17.04
N GLY A 27 8.55 -16.13 -16.96
CA GLY A 27 7.25 -16.15 -17.61
C GLY A 27 6.38 -14.96 -17.22
N LEU A 28 6.29 -14.64 -15.93
CA LEU A 28 5.55 -13.50 -15.40
C LEU A 28 6.16 -12.15 -15.84
N GLN A 29 7.49 -12.04 -15.88
CA GLN A 29 8.16 -10.85 -16.41
C GLN A 29 7.79 -10.60 -17.87
N ILE A 30 7.91 -11.62 -18.71
CA ILE A 30 7.54 -11.54 -20.13
C ILE A 30 6.05 -11.25 -20.28
N LEU A 31 5.21 -11.91 -19.48
CA LEU A 31 3.76 -11.71 -19.50
C LEU A 31 3.38 -10.28 -19.13
N THR A 32 4.00 -9.70 -18.11
CA THR A 32 3.74 -8.30 -17.69
C THR A 32 4.09 -7.32 -18.80
N GLN A 33 5.24 -7.51 -19.47
CA GLN A 33 5.64 -6.70 -20.62
C GLN A 33 4.74 -6.92 -21.85
N PHE A 34 4.26 -8.14 -22.05
CA PHE A 34 3.31 -8.45 -23.10
C PHE A 34 1.97 -7.77 -22.85
N ILE A 35 1.43 -7.90 -21.63
CA ILE A 35 0.19 -7.25 -21.20
C ILE A 35 0.30 -5.75 -21.41
N SER A 36 1.39 -5.08 -21.00
CA SER A 36 1.54 -3.62 -21.14
C SER A 36 1.46 -3.14 -22.60
N LYS A 37 1.94 -3.94 -23.56
CA LYS A 37 1.89 -3.64 -25.00
C LYS A 37 0.63 -4.19 -25.71
N PHE A 38 -0.15 -5.04 -25.06
CA PHE A 38 -1.29 -5.71 -25.67
C PHE A 38 -2.47 -4.75 -25.94
N PRO A 39 -3.13 -4.80 -27.11
CA PRO A 39 -4.25 -3.89 -27.40
C PRO A 39 -5.44 -4.09 -26.47
N ASN A 40 -5.89 -3.02 -25.82
CA ASN A 40 -7.00 -3.05 -24.86
C ASN A 40 -8.30 -3.56 -25.52
N LYS A 41 -8.55 -3.21 -26.78
CA LYS A 41 -9.73 -3.67 -27.52
C LYS A 41 -9.73 -5.19 -27.70
N THR A 42 -8.63 -5.75 -28.18
CA THR A 42 -8.47 -7.20 -28.37
C THR A 42 -8.58 -7.96 -27.05
N LEU A 43 -7.98 -7.42 -25.97
CA LEU A 43 -8.07 -8.01 -24.63
C LEU A 43 -9.53 -8.22 -24.19
N ARG A 44 -10.35 -7.19 -24.39
CA ARG A 44 -11.76 -7.15 -24.01
C ARG A 44 -12.63 -8.01 -24.92
N ASP A 45 -12.51 -7.83 -26.23
CA ASP A 45 -13.37 -8.49 -27.22
C ASP A 45 -13.16 -10.01 -27.28
N ARG A 46 -11.97 -10.48 -26.88
CA ARG A 46 -11.60 -11.90 -26.89
C ARG A 46 -11.65 -12.58 -25.52
N GLY A 47 -12.06 -11.86 -24.47
CA GLY A 47 -12.13 -12.41 -23.11
C GLY A 47 -10.78 -12.83 -22.51
N LEU A 48 -9.66 -12.29 -23.04
CA LEU A 48 -8.31 -12.71 -22.65
C LEU A 48 -7.93 -12.21 -21.26
N SER A 49 -8.59 -11.18 -20.74
CA SER A 49 -8.40 -10.72 -19.36
C SER A 49 -8.50 -11.89 -18.38
N LYS A 50 -9.56 -12.69 -18.50
CA LYS A 50 -9.80 -13.83 -17.60
C LYS A 50 -8.72 -14.90 -17.73
N VAL A 51 -8.25 -15.16 -18.96
CA VAL A 51 -7.18 -16.13 -19.23
C VAL A 51 -5.87 -15.72 -18.54
N PHE A 52 -5.51 -14.44 -18.62
CA PHE A 52 -4.31 -13.94 -17.92
C PHE A 52 -4.49 -13.93 -16.41
N GLU A 53 -5.66 -13.54 -15.91
CA GLU A 53 -5.96 -13.63 -14.48
C GLU A 53 -5.79 -15.05 -13.96
N ASP A 54 -6.40 -16.04 -14.63
CA ASP A 54 -6.38 -17.44 -14.19
C ASP A 54 -4.97 -18.04 -14.23
N ALA A 55 -4.10 -17.54 -15.12
CA ALA A 55 -2.69 -17.92 -15.15
C ALA A 55 -1.87 -17.27 -14.03
N VAL A 56 -2.17 -16.02 -13.66
CA VAL A 56 -1.34 -15.24 -12.73
C VAL A 56 -1.78 -15.41 -11.27
N PHE A 57 -3.08 -15.38 -10.98
CA PHE A 57 -3.62 -15.43 -9.61
C PHE A 57 -3.06 -16.57 -8.75
N PRO A 58 -2.88 -17.81 -9.25
CA PRO A 58 -2.29 -18.90 -8.47
C PRO A 58 -0.89 -18.61 -7.93
N THR A 59 -0.16 -17.67 -8.54
CA THR A 59 1.16 -17.25 -8.08
C THR A 59 1.11 -16.51 -6.74
N LEU A 60 -0.02 -15.88 -6.39
CA LEU A 60 -0.17 -15.18 -5.11
C LEU A 60 -0.16 -16.12 -3.90
N SER A 61 -0.29 -17.43 -4.12
CA SER A 61 -0.21 -18.46 -3.08
C SER A 61 1.22 -18.91 -2.75
N TYR A 62 2.25 -18.41 -3.45
CA TYR A 62 3.66 -18.70 -3.16
C TYR A 62 4.14 -17.85 -1.97
N LEU A 63 3.64 -18.18 -0.78
CA LEU A 63 3.90 -17.45 0.45
C LEU A 63 5.04 -18.08 1.28
N PRO A 64 5.66 -17.30 2.18
CA PRO A 64 6.77 -17.73 3.04
C PRO A 64 6.56 -19.04 3.83
N THR A 65 5.30 -19.42 4.08
CA THR A 65 4.94 -20.67 4.77
C THR A 65 5.45 -21.93 4.05
N LEU A 66 5.50 -21.91 2.71
CA LEU A 66 5.89 -23.05 1.88
C LEU A 66 6.95 -22.70 0.81
N THR A 67 7.24 -21.43 0.61
CA THR A 67 8.22 -20.92 -0.36
C THR A 67 9.22 -20.03 0.35
N PRO A 68 10.54 -20.11 0.10
CA PRO A 68 11.49 -19.17 0.67
C PRO A 68 11.06 -17.71 0.49
N GLU A 69 11.31 -16.86 1.49
CA GLU A 69 10.85 -15.46 1.48
C GLU A 69 11.34 -14.70 0.24
N SER A 70 12.61 -14.84 -0.12
CA SER A 70 13.21 -14.19 -1.30
C SER A 70 12.51 -14.57 -2.61
N GLU A 71 12.11 -15.83 -2.76
CA GLU A 71 11.36 -16.31 -3.93
C GLU A 71 9.91 -15.81 -3.89
N SER A 72 9.29 -15.80 -2.71
CA SER A 72 7.92 -15.32 -2.51
C SER A 72 7.81 -13.84 -2.91
N VAL A 73 8.74 -13.02 -2.44
CA VAL A 73 8.85 -11.59 -2.76
C VAL A 73 8.89 -11.38 -4.28
N LEU A 74 9.80 -12.07 -4.98
CA LEU A 74 9.95 -11.92 -6.44
C LEU A 74 8.70 -12.37 -7.21
N LEU A 75 8.09 -13.49 -6.81
CA LEU A 75 6.91 -14.02 -7.49
C LEU A 75 5.68 -13.14 -7.28
N LEU A 76 5.42 -12.72 -6.04
CA LEU A 76 4.26 -11.90 -5.70
C LEU A 76 4.38 -10.50 -6.30
N ASP A 77 5.57 -9.90 -6.29
CA ASP A 77 5.80 -8.58 -6.88
C ASP A 77 5.39 -8.57 -8.38
N LEU A 78 5.90 -9.54 -9.14
CA LEU A 78 5.58 -9.71 -10.56
C LEU A 78 4.12 -10.08 -10.82
N ALA A 79 3.54 -10.94 -9.98
CA ALA A 79 2.15 -11.35 -10.12
C ALA A 79 1.19 -10.19 -9.88
N PHE A 80 1.41 -9.40 -8.83
CA PHE A 80 0.62 -8.19 -8.58
C PHE A 80 0.81 -7.16 -9.69
N ASP A 81 2.02 -6.95 -10.20
CA ASP A 81 2.26 -6.03 -11.32
C ASP A 81 1.49 -6.44 -12.58
N ALA A 82 1.51 -7.73 -12.92
CA ALA A 82 0.74 -8.26 -14.04
C ALA A 82 -0.77 -8.02 -13.84
N LEU A 83 -1.30 -8.31 -12.66
CA LEU A 83 -2.72 -8.16 -12.34
C LEU A 83 -3.17 -6.68 -12.31
N ILE A 84 -2.38 -5.80 -11.70
CA ILE A 84 -2.65 -4.36 -11.66
C ILE A 84 -2.57 -3.74 -13.06
N SER A 85 -1.56 -4.12 -13.85
CA SER A 85 -1.43 -3.72 -15.26
C SER A 85 -2.64 -4.18 -16.08
N LEU A 86 -3.10 -5.41 -15.86
CA LEU A 86 -4.28 -5.96 -16.50
C LEU A 86 -5.58 -5.24 -16.09
N ALA A 87 -5.72 -4.89 -14.81
CA ALA A 87 -6.83 -4.09 -14.28
C ALA A 87 -6.85 -2.69 -14.90
N GLY A 88 -5.68 -2.08 -15.08
CA GLY A 88 -5.48 -0.80 -15.79
C GLY A 88 -6.01 -0.79 -17.23
N LYS A 89 -6.08 -1.95 -17.88
CA LYS A 89 -6.57 -2.09 -19.27
C LYS A 89 -8.06 -2.38 -19.40
N GLN A 90 -8.76 -2.64 -18.30
CA GLN A 90 -10.20 -2.92 -18.33
C GLN A 90 -11.04 -1.66 -18.61
N LYS A 91 -12.33 -1.83 -18.91
CA LYS A 91 -13.25 -0.69 -19.04
C LYS A 91 -13.47 -0.04 -17.67
N GLN A 92 -13.29 1.28 -17.63
CA GLN A 92 -13.58 2.11 -16.45
C GLN A 92 -15.07 2.50 -16.38
N GLN A 93 -15.77 2.42 -17.51
CA GLN A 93 -17.20 2.72 -17.54
C GLN A 93 -17.98 1.62 -16.82
N PRO A 94 -19.01 1.99 -16.04
CA PRO A 94 -19.94 1.05 -15.42
C PRO A 94 -20.52 0.09 -16.46
N SER A 95 -20.53 -1.20 -16.16
CA SER A 95 -21.28 -2.16 -16.97
C SER A 95 -22.79 -1.94 -16.76
N PRO A 96 -23.61 -1.90 -17.81
CA PRO A 96 -25.06 -1.71 -17.69
C PRO A 96 -25.75 -2.81 -16.87
N ALA A 97 -25.16 -4.00 -16.77
CA ALA A 97 -25.72 -5.11 -16.01
C ALA A 97 -25.45 -5.04 -14.50
N THR A 98 -24.35 -4.39 -14.07
CA THR A 98 -23.92 -4.45 -12.66
C THR A 98 -23.66 -3.08 -12.03
N GLY A 99 -23.67 -1.99 -12.81
CA GLY A 99 -23.34 -0.64 -12.33
C GLY A 99 -21.89 -0.47 -11.89
N ILE A 100 -21.07 -1.53 -11.93
CA ILE A 100 -19.66 -1.53 -11.54
C ILE A 100 -18.82 -1.76 -12.79
N SER A 101 -17.75 -0.98 -12.93
CA SER A 101 -16.79 -1.12 -14.01
C SER A 101 -15.94 -2.38 -13.86
N GLU A 102 -15.52 -3.00 -14.97
CA GLU A 102 -14.66 -4.18 -14.98
C GLU A 102 -13.33 -3.93 -14.24
N GLN A 103 -12.75 -2.74 -14.39
CA GLN A 103 -11.54 -2.34 -13.65
C GLN A 103 -11.74 -2.46 -12.13
N LYS A 104 -12.81 -1.86 -11.60
CA LYS A 104 -13.12 -1.92 -10.16
C LYS A 104 -13.32 -3.35 -9.67
N LYS A 105 -13.98 -4.22 -10.45
CA LYS A 105 -14.14 -5.63 -10.09
C LYS A 105 -12.79 -6.36 -10.01
N ALA A 106 -11.88 -6.08 -10.96
CA ALA A 106 -10.54 -6.64 -10.95
C ALA A 106 -9.74 -6.16 -9.71
N LEU A 107 -9.77 -4.86 -9.41
CA LEU A 107 -9.10 -4.31 -8.22
C LEU A 107 -9.69 -4.86 -6.92
N ASP A 108 -11.02 -4.98 -6.84
CA ASP A 108 -11.71 -5.58 -5.69
C ASP A 108 -11.24 -7.01 -5.44
N LYS A 109 -11.06 -7.78 -6.51
CA LYS A 109 -10.57 -9.16 -6.47
C LYS A 109 -9.10 -9.22 -6.03
N ILE A 110 -8.24 -8.35 -6.57
CA ILE A 110 -6.82 -8.30 -6.20
C ILE A 110 -6.65 -8.02 -4.70
N LEU A 111 -7.47 -7.13 -4.12
CA LEU A 111 -7.45 -6.88 -2.68
C LEU A 111 -7.94 -8.09 -1.87
N ARG A 112 -9.14 -8.60 -2.20
CA ARG A 112 -9.82 -9.63 -1.41
C ARG A 112 -9.17 -11.01 -1.49
N GLU A 113 -8.69 -11.40 -2.67
CA GLU A 113 -8.12 -12.72 -2.93
C GLU A 113 -6.59 -12.70 -2.96
N GLY A 114 -5.97 -11.52 -3.00
CA GLY A 114 -4.52 -11.35 -3.08
C GLY A 114 -3.93 -10.67 -1.86
N VAL A 115 -4.08 -9.35 -1.77
CA VAL A 115 -3.35 -8.52 -0.78
C VAL A 115 -3.71 -8.89 0.65
N PHE A 116 -4.99 -8.95 1.00
CA PHE A 116 -5.39 -9.20 2.40
C PHE A 116 -5.03 -10.60 2.89
N PRO A 117 -5.30 -11.69 2.14
CA PRO A 117 -4.86 -13.02 2.53
C PRO A 117 -3.33 -13.13 2.60
N ALA A 118 -2.60 -12.57 1.63
CA ALA A 118 -1.14 -12.62 1.63
C ALA A 118 -0.56 -11.91 2.87
N TYR A 119 -1.09 -10.74 3.24
CA TYR A 119 -0.66 -10.04 4.45
C TYR A 119 -0.95 -10.86 5.71
N ALA A 120 -2.16 -11.41 5.85
CA ALA A 120 -2.54 -12.21 7.01
C ALA A 120 -1.60 -13.40 7.25
N HIS A 121 -1.07 -13.99 6.18
CA HIS A 121 -0.14 -15.13 6.24
C HIS A 121 1.34 -14.75 6.25
N ALA A 122 1.70 -13.51 5.92
CA ALA A 122 3.08 -13.08 5.75
C ALA A 122 3.48 -11.83 6.53
N LYS A 123 2.65 -11.38 7.49
CA LYS A 123 2.95 -10.19 8.31
C LYS A 123 4.30 -10.24 9.05
N SER A 124 4.83 -11.42 9.34
CA SER A 124 6.16 -11.61 9.95
C SER A 124 7.33 -11.47 8.97
N HIS A 125 7.06 -11.26 7.68
CA HIS A 125 8.06 -11.17 6.62
C HIS A 125 8.11 -9.76 6.05
N MET A 126 8.97 -8.91 6.62
CA MET A 126 9.01 -7.46 6.35
C MET A 126 9.24 -7.11 4.88
N LEU A 127 10.03 -7.89 4.15
CA LEU A 127 10.26 -7.66 2.73
C LEU A 127 8.99 -7.90 1.91
N LEU A 128 8.20 -8.89 2.31
CA LEU A 128 6.93 -9.18 1.65
C LEU A 128 5.85 -8.17 2.07
N VAL A 129 5.80 -7.77 3.33
CA VAL A 129 4.94 -6.67 3.80
C VAL A 129 5.18 -5.40 2.98
N ARG A 130 6.44 -5.04 2.73
CA ARG A 130 6.80 -3.91 1.86
C ARG A 130 6.20 -4.03 0.46
N VAL A 131 6.35 -5.18 -0.19
CA VAL A 131 5.75 -5.43 -1.50
C VAL A 131 4.24 -5.27 -1.44
N LEU A 132 3.59 -5.88 -0.45
CA LEU A 132 2.13 -5.79 -0.29
C LEU A 132 1.65 -4.36 -0.08
N CYS A 133 2.36 -3.55 0.72
CA CYS A 133 2.07 -2.13 0.89
C CYS A 133 2.24 -1.34 -0.42
N LEU A 134 3.32 -1.55 -1.18
CA LEU A 134 3.51 -0.91 -2.50
C LEU A 134 2.33 -1.20 -3.44
N LYS A 135 1.89 -2.47 -3.51
CA LYS A 135 0.76 -2.87 -4.35
C LYS A 135 -0.56 -2.30 -3.81
N LEU A 136 -0.73 -2.25 -2.50
CA LEU A 136 -1.89 -1.67 -1.84
C LEU A 136 -2.04 -0.19 -2.19
N GLY A 137 -0.97 0.61 -2.10
CA GLY A 137 -0.98 2.03 -2.47
C GLY A 137 -1.33 2.26 -3.94
N SER A 138 -0.79 1.42 -4.82
CA SER A 138 -1.11 1.45 -6.26
C SER A 138 -2.59 1.17 -6.52
N ILE A 139 -3.16 0.18 -5.83
CA ILE A 139 -4.57 -0.19 -5.96
C ILE A 139 -5.47 0.91 -5.38
N VAL A 140 -5.17 1.42 -4.19
CA VAL A 140 -5.92 2.52 -3.55
C VAL A 140 -5.98 3.74 -4.46
N SER A 141 -4.84 4.13 -5.02
CA SER A 141 -4.75 5.26 -5.97
C SER A 141 -5.58 5.03 -7.22
N MET A 142 -5.61 3.80 -7.75
CA MET A 142 -6.41 3.46 -8.93
C MET A 142 -7.92 3.37 -8.63
N MET A 143 -8.28 2.95 -7.42
CA MET A 143 -9.67 2.88 -6.97
C MET A 143 -10.25 4.26 -6.65
N GLY A 144 -9.42 5.20 -6.18
CA GLY A 144 -9.86 6.49 -5.67
C GLY A 144 -10.82 6.32 -4.48
N VAL A 145 -11.88 7.13 -4.45
CA VAL A 145 -12.91 7.10 -3.39
C VAL A 145 -13.56 5.73 -3.19
N HIS A 146 -13.51 4.84 -4.18
CA HIS A 146 -14.06 3.49 -4.04
C HIS A 146 -13.25 2.59 -3.10
N ALA A 147 -12.04 2.99 -2.71
CA ALA A 147 -11.25 2.29 -1.70
C ALA A 147 -11.83 2.43 -0.29
N VAL A 148 -12.75 3.39 -0.06
CA VAL A 148 -13.43 3.59 1.24
C VAL A 148 -13.99 2.30 1.84
N LYS A 149 -14.57 1.43 1.01
CA LYS A 149 -15.19 0.17 1.46
C LYS A 149 -14.20 -0.84 2.05
N TYR A 150 -12.90 -0.60 1.87
CA TYR A 150 -11.81 -1.43 2.36
C TYR A 150 -11.03 -0.77 3.50
N LEU A 151 -11.41 0.43 3.97
CA LEU A 151 -10.68 1.09 5.06
C LEU A 151 -10.61 0.25 6.33
N GLN A 152 -11.63 -0.57 6.59
CA GLN A 152 -11.64 -1.50 7.73
C GLN A 152 -10.54 -2.55 7.66
N ASP A 153 -10.08 -2.93 6.47
CA ASP A 153 -8.99 -3.88 6.25
C ASP A 153 -7.65 -3.14 6.07
N ILE A 154 -7.66 -2.02 5.33
CA ILE A 154 -6.47 -1.25 4.96
C ILE A 154 -5.85 -0.55 6.16
N ILE A 155 -6.65 0.17 6.96
CA ILE A 155 -6.11 0.99 8.05
C ILE A 155 -5.40 0.12 9.09
N PRO A 156 -5.96 -1.00 9.59
CA PRO A 156 -5.25 -1.85 10.54
C PRO A 156 -3.90 -2.34 10.03
N ILE A 157 -3.81 -2.73 8.75
CA ILE A 157 -2.54 -3.13 8.12
C ILE A 157 -1.51 -2.00 8.19
N LEU A 158 -1.89 -0.80 7.75
CA LEU A 158 -0.97 0.35 7.74
C LEU A 158 -0.54 0.76 9.13
N LEU A 159 -1.46 0.78 10.09
CA LEU A 159 -1.14 1.20 11.46
C LEU A 159 -0.30 0.16 12.20
N GLU A 160 -0.48 -1.14 11.93
CA GLU A 160 0.41 -2.20 12.44
C GLU A 160 1.84 -1.95 11.93
N VAL A 161 2.02 -1.75 10.62
CA VAL A 161 3.35 -1.50 10.03
C VAL A 161 3.98 -0.18 10.51
N ILE A 162 3.19 0.89 10.67
CA ILE A 162 3.68 2.21 11.11
C ILE A 162 4.05 2.20 12.61
N ALA A 163 3.24 1.54 13.45
CA ALA A 163 3.42 1.52 14.89
C ALA A 163 4.30 0.36 15.38
N GLU A 164 4.79 -0.51 14.49
CA GLU A 164 5.67 -1.62 14.86
C GLU A 164 6.99 -1.14 15.47
N ASP A 165 7.40 -1.75 16.58
CA ASP A 165 8.63 -1.40 17.31
C ASP A 165 9.90 -1.58 16.46
N PHE A 166 9.85 -2.45 15.45
CA PHE A 166 10.93 -2.72 14.52
C PHE A 166 10.84 -1.93 13.20
N ALA A 167 9.84 -1.06 13.02
CA ALA A 167 9.73 -0.23 11.83
C ALA A 167 11.02 0.58 11.49
N PRO A 168 11.84 1.02 12.47
CA PRO A 168 13.13 1.65 12.18
C PRO A 168 14.19 0.70 11.58
N LEU A 169 14.05 -0.63 11.74
CA LEU A 169 15.00 -1.62 11.23
C LEU A 169 14.86 -1.89 9.73
N VAL A 170 13.73 -1.48 9.11
CA VAL A 170 13.54 -1.51 7.66
C VAL A 170 12.93 -0.19 7.19
N PRO A 171 13.74 0.89 7.13
CA PRO A 171 13.28 2.23 6.77
C PRO A 171 12.45 2.31 5.49
N GLU A 172 12.81 1.49 4.50
CA GLU A 172 12.10 1.42 3.21
C GLU A 172 10.65 0.92 3.38
N THR A 173 10.40 -0.03 4.28
CA THR A 173 9.03 -0.56 4.52
C THR A 173 8.16 0.50 5.16
N LEU A 174 8.69 1.20 6.17
CA LEU A 174 7.99 2.29 6.84
C LEU A 174 7.71 3.46 5.87
N SER A 175 8.70 3.83 5.07
CA SER A 175 8.59 4.85 4.03
C SER A 175 7.45 4.56 3.05
N VAL A 176 7.33 3.30 2.61
CA VAL A 176 6.21 2.85 1.76
C VAL A 176 4.88 2.90 2.51
N ALA A 177 4.82 2.44 3.76
CA ALA A 177 3.57 2.44 4.53
C ALA A 177 3.01 3.87 4.71
N LEU A 178 3.90 4.85 4.93
CA LEU A 178 3.53 6.28 4.97
C LEU A 178 3.01 6.79 3.62
N ASP A 179 3.66 6.43 2.50
CA ASP A 179 3.16 6.79 1.16
C ASP A 179 1.76 6.22 0.89
N VAL A 180 1.50 5.00 1.37
CA VAL A 180 0.17 4.38 1.26
C VAL A 180 -0.84 5.08 2.16
N LEU A 181 -0.46 5.48 3.38
CA LEU A 181 -1.30 6.27 4.26
C LEU A 181 -1.67 7.61 3.60
N ASP A 182 -0.72 8.29 2.96
CA ASP A 182 -0.97 9.54 2.23
C ASP A 182 -1.91 9.31 1.04
N ALA A 183 -1.76 8.19 0.32
CA ALA A 183 -2.70 7.79 -0.73
C ALA A 183 -4.12 7.54 -0.17
N VAL A 184 -4.23 6.92 1.01
CA VAL A 184 -5.52 6.72 1.70
C VAL A 184 -6.11 8.06 2.12
N LEU A 185 -5.33 8.95 2.74
CA LEU A 185 -5.78 10.28 3.13
C LEU A 185 -6.25 11.06 1.90
N THR A 186 -5.53 11.00 0.78
CA THR A 186 -5.88 11.73 -0.45
C THR A 186 -7.14 11.19 -1.12
N ASN A 187 -7.33 9.86 -1.17
CA ASN A 187 -8.42 9.25 -1.93
C ASN A 187 -9.67 8.97 -1.10
N CYS A 188 -9.52 8.79 0.21
CA CYS A 188 -10.59 8.39 1.12
C CYS A 188 -10.92 9.46 2.17
N TRP A 189 -10.40 10.68 2.04
CA TRP A 189 -10.60 11.78 2.98
C TRP A 189 -12.05 11.99 3.48
N PRO A 190 -13.14 11.84 2.69
CA PRO A 190 -14.48 12.14 3.18
C PRO A 190 -14.93 11.23 4.32
N MET A 191 -14.31 10.05 4.45
CA MET A 191 -14.71 8.98 5.35
C MET A 191 -13.75 8.81 6.53
N ILE A 192 -12.65 9.57 6.54
CA ILE A 192 -11.68 9.56 7.65
C ILE A 192 -12.26 10.29 8.88
N PRO A 193 -12.86 11.51 8.74
CA PRO A 193 -13.56 12.16 9.85
C PRO A 193 -14.81 11.39 10.29
N GLY A 194 -15.08 11.36 11.60
CA GLY A 194 -16.32 10.80 12.16
C GLY A 194 -16.30 9.28 12.45
N ILE A 195 -15.21 8.60 12.10
CA ILE A 195 -14.91 7.22 12.52
C ILE A 195 -13.66 7.30 13.40
N PRO A 196 -13.41 6.38 14.37
CA PRO A 196 -12.17 6.35 15.16
C PRO A 196 -10.90 6.04 14.34
N TRP A 197 -10.88 6.32 13.03
CA TRP A 197 -9.69 6.28 12.20
C TRP A 197 -8.74 7.42 12.54
N GLN A 198 -9.25 8.64 12.74
CA GLN A 198 -8.42 9.79 13.07
C GLN A 198 -7.55 9.53 14.31
N ASP A 199 -8.15 9.03 15.40
CA ASP A 199 -7.47 8.84 16.68
C ASP A 199 -6.42 7.72 16.58
N LYS A 200 -6.74 6.66 15.85
CA LYS A 200 -5.83 5.55 15.57
C LYS A 200 -4.65 5.98 14.70
N ILE A 201 -4.88 6.79 13.67
CA ILE A 201 -3.81 7.33 12.82
C ILE A 201 -2.91 8.25 13.64
N ILE A 202 -3.47 9.15 14.46
CA ILE A 202 -2.69 10.02 15.35
C ILE A 202 -1.81 9.18 16.28
N ALA A 203 -2.39 8.18 16.95
CA ALA A 203 -1.66 7.32 17.86
C ALA A 203 -0.49 6.60 17.17
N ALA A 204 -0.72 6.01 15.98
CA ALA A 204 0.33 5.32 15.23
C ALA A 204 1.45 6.26 14.78
N LEU A 205 1.12 7.46 14.29
CA LEU A 205 2.12 8.45 13.88
C LEU A 205 2.98 8.91 15.06
N VAL A 206 2.38 9.12 16.24
CA VAL A 206 3.12 9.49 17.46
C VAL A 206 4.05 8.35 17.92
N ILE A 207 3.56 7.11 17.94
CA ILE A 207 4.38 5.94 18.29
C ILE A 207 5.55 5.79 17.31
N CYS A 208 5.28 5.93 16.01
CA CYS A 208 6.31 5.85 14.98
C CYS A 208 7.36 6.96 15.14
N TRP A 209 6.91 8.20 15.37
CA TRP A 209 7.80 9.33 15.62
C TRP A 209 8.69 9.09 16.84
N GLU A 210 8.13 8.62 17.95
CA GLU A 210 8.88 8.24 19.14
C GLU A 210 9.96 7.19 18.82
N ASN A 211 9.60 6.13 18.09
CA ASN A 211 10.55 5.07 17.73
C ASN A 211 11.66 5.59 16.80
N VAL A 212 11.32 6.42 15.81
CA VAL A 212 12.29 6.99 14.86
C VAL A 212 13.20 8.02 15.53
N VAL A 213 12.71 8.84 16.46
CA VAL A 213 13.57 9.77 17.22
C VAL A 213 14.54 8.98 18.09
N ARG A 214 14.06 7.97 18.83
CA ARG A 214 14.92 7.14 19.68
C ARG A 214 16.06 6.47 18.90
N GLU A 215 15.78 5.95 17.72
CA GLU A 215 16.82 5.31 16.89
C GLU A 215 17.73 6.32 16.18
N HIS A 216 17.19 7.47 15.75
CA HIS A 216 18.01 8.54 15.20
C HIS A 216 19.00 9.11 16.24
N ASP A 217 18.64 9.16 17.51
CA ASP A 217 19.57 9.62 18.56
C ASP A 217 20.74 8.65 18.74
N ASN A 218 20.52 7.35 18.46
CA ASN A 218 21.58 6.34 18.44
C ASN A 218 22.45 6.42 17.16
N ASP A 219 21.86 6.83 16.02
CA ASP A 219 22.51 6.89 14.70
C ASP A 219 22.16 8.19 13.94
N SER A 220 22.63 9.32 14.48
CA SER A 220 22.28 10.68 14.01
C SER A 220 22.77 11.03 12.60
N GLY A 221 23.63 10.19 12.00
CA GLY A 221 24.14 10.38 10.64
C GLY A 221 23.29 9.73 9.56
N ASN A 222 22.24 8.99 9.93
CA ASN A 222 21.48 8.18 8.99
C ASN A 222 20.39 9.00 8.28
N GLU A 223 20.61 9.25 6.97
CA GLU A 223 19.71 10.02 6.11
C GLU A 223 18.30 9.41 6.02
N ASP A 224 18.16 8.10 6.19
CA ASP A 224 16.86 7.42 6.11
C ASP A 224 15.91 7.88 7.21
N PHE A 225 16.42 8.07 8.43
CA PHE A 225 15.60 8.57 9.55
C PHE A 225 15.17 10.02 9.34
N ILE A 226 16.01 10.85 8.72
CA ILE A 226 15.64 12.23 8.37
C ILE A 226 14.48 12.22 7.36
N GLN A 227 14.57 11.38 6.32
CA GLN A 227 13.51 11.24 5.32
C GLN A 227 12.21 10.71 5.94
N ILE A 228 12.29 9.74 6.84
CA ILE A 228 11.12 9.21 7.55
C ILE A 228 10.47 10.28 8.43
N LYS A 229 11.26 11.05 9.19
CA LYS A 229 10.73 12.18 9.99
C LYS A 229 9.97 13.18 9.12
N GLN A 230 10.52 13.52 7.94
CA GLN A 230 9.84 14.40 6.99
C GLN A 230 8.52 13.81 6.47
N LYS A 231 8.50 12.51 6.14
CA LYS A 231 7.28 11.80 5.72
C LYS A 231 6.22 11.75 6.83
N LEU A 232 6.61 11.48 8.08
CA LEU A 232 5.69 11.50 9.22
C LEU A 232 5.01 12.87 9.38
N VAL A 233 5.79 13.96 9.29
CA VAL A 233 5.24 15.32 9.33
C VAL A 233 4.34 15.59 8.13
N HIS A 234 4.69 15.08 6.94
CA HIS A 234 3.84 15.20 5.75
C HIS A 234 2.49 14.49 5.95
N SER A 235 2.47 13.24 6.41
CA SER A 235 1.23 12.51 6.70
C SER A 235 0.40 13.16 7.81
N ALA A 236 1.05 13.71 8.85
CA ALA A 236 0.37 14.47 9.90
C ALA A 236 -0.31 15.73 9.36
N ARG A 237 0.33 16.45 8.42
CA ARG A 237 -0.28 17.59 7.71
C ARG A 237 -1.40 17.16 6.77
N GLY A 238 -1.23 16.01 6.10
CA GLY A 238 -2.28 15.40 5.29
C GLY A 238 -3.53 15.14 6.14
N LEU A 239 -3.36 14.53 7.31
CA LEU A 239 -4.45 14.30 8.26
C LEU A 239 -5.07 15.62 8.75
N GLU A 240 -4.26 16.63 9.09
CA GLU A 240 -4.76 17.96 9.46
C GLU A 240 -5.67 18.55 8.37
N ALA A 241 -5.24 18.50 7.11
CA ALA A 241 -6.00 18.99 5.98
C ALA A 241 -7.34 18.25 5.83
N VAL A 242 -7.34 16.92 5.97
CA VAL A 242 -8.55 16.09 5.96
C VAL A 242 -9.51 16.47 7.08
N LEU A 243 -9.02 16.62 8.32
CA LEU A 243 -9.86 16.97 9.46
C LEU A 243 -10.48 18.37 9.35
N LYS A 244 -9.75 19.34 8.78
CA LYS A 244 -10.27 20.68 8.50
C LYS A 244 -11.48 20.66 7.57
N THR A 245 -11.56 19.72 6.63
CA THR A 245 -12.75 19.58 5.74
C THR A 245 -14.04 19.25 6.50
N ALA A 246 -13.91 18.64 7.68
CA ALA A 246 -15.03 18.32 8.57
C ALA A 246 -15.19 19.34 9.71
N GLY A 247 -14.45 20.45 9.70
CA GLY A 247 -14.44 21.45 10.77
C GLY A 247 -13.75 20.99 12.06
N ILE A 248 -12.98 19.90 12.02
CA ILE A 248 -12.24 19.36 13.16
C ILE A 248 -10.83 19.97 13.16
N SER A 249 -10.44 20.60 14.27
CA SER A 249 -9.08 21.12 14.45
C SER A 249 -8.17 20.05 15.06
N LEU A 250 -7.17 19.58 14.31
CA LEU A 250 -6.18 18.63 14.80
C LEU A 250 -5.46 19.17 16.05
N ALA A 251 -5.17 20.48 16.10
CA ALA A 251 -4.55 21.11 17.25
C ALA A 251 -5.36 20.91 18.54
N ILE A 252 -6.70 20.99 18.47
CA ILE A 252 -7.57 20.74 19.63
C ILE A 252 -7.52 19.26 20.03
N VAL A 253 -7.53 18.35 19.05
CA VAL A 253 -7.49 16.89 19.30
C VAL A 253 -6.19 16.48 19.99
N VAL A 254 -5.04 17.03 19.54
CA VAL A 254 -3.73 16.66 20.09
C VAL A 254 -3.30 17.51 21.30
N SER A 255 -3.95 18.65 21.59
CA SER A 255 -3.62 19.50 22.74
C SER A 255 -3.50 18.75 24.07
N PRO A 256 -4.42 17.84 24.44
CA PRO A 256 -4.28 17.03 25.66
C PRO A 256 -3.02 16.16 25.67
N MET A 257 -2.53 15.73 24.50
CA MET A 257 -1.33 14.92 24.34
C MET A 257 -0.05 15.76 24.38
N VAL A 258 -0.14 17.09 24.26
CA VAL A 258 1.00 18.02 24.24
C VAL A 258 1.08 18.87 25.52
N ALA A 259 0.05 18.81 26.38
CA ALA A 259 -0.12 19.72 27.51
C ALA A 259 0.85 19.50 28.69
N ASN A 260 1.48 18.33 28.84
CA ASN A 260 2.40 18.06 29.95
C ASN A 260 3.77 17.52 29.47
N PRO A 261 4.81 18.37 29.43
CA PRO A 261 6.15 17.98 28.98
C PRO A 261 6.90 17.04 29.94
N ALA A 262 6.32 16.68 31.09
CA ALA A 262 6.94 15.72 32.04
C ALA A 262 6.80 14.24 31.61
N ASP A 263 5.94 13.95 30.62
CA ASP A 263 5.74 12.61 30.07
C ASP A 263 6.45 12.51 28.72
N ALA A 264 7.37 11.55 28.57
CA ALA A 264 8.19 11.39 27.36
C ALA A 264 7.34 11.26 26.09
N ARG A 265 6.19 10.58 26.16
CA ARG A 265 5.27 10.44 25.01
C ARG A 265 4.67 11.77 24.57
N GLN A 266 4.46 12.69 25.51
CA GLN A 266 3.90 14.00 25.21
C GLN A 266 4.93 14.93 24.57
N LEU A 267 6.22 14.77 24.91
CA LEU A 267 7.33 15.45 24.21
C LEU A 267 7.45 14.99 22.75
N TYR A 268 7.32 13.69 22.48
CA TYR A 268 7.33 13.17 21.11
C TYR A 268 6.13 13.67 20.29
N ALA A 269 4.93 13.68 20.88
CA ALA A 269 3.75 14.26 20.25
C ALA A 269 3.96 15.77 19.95
N ALA A 270 4.56 16.52 20.88
CA ALA A 270 4.89 17.93 20.68
C ALA A 270 5.85 18.14 19.50
N GLY A 271 6.87 17.27 19.35
CA GLY A 271 7.82 17.30 18.24
C GLY A 271 7.15 17.09 16.88
N LEU A 272 6.37 16.01 16.75
CA LEU A 272 5.65 15.67 15.53
C LEU A 272 4.66 16.77 15.11
N PHE A 273 3.93 17.33 16.06
CA PHE A 273 2.88 18.33 15.82
C PHE A 273 3.33 19.79 16.02
N SER A 274 4.64 20.04 16.11
CA SER A 274 5.22 21.39 16.29
C SER A 274 4.71 22.40 15.26
N PHE A 275 4.45 21.95 14.03
CA PHE A 275 3.91 22.76 12.95
C PHE A 275 2.50 23.34 13.22
N LEU A 276 1.73 22.76 14.16
CA LEU A 276 0.40 23.24 14.52
C LEU A 276 0.43 24.42 15.50
N PHE A 277 1.50 24.56 16.28
CA PHE A 277 1.53 25.44 17.45
C PHE A 277 2.48 26.63 17.30
N ASN A 278 3.06 26.88 16.11
CA ASN A 278 4.08 27.91 15.88
C ASN A 278 5.25 27.84 16.88
N ALA A 279 5.54 26.65 17.41
CA ALA A 279 6.68 26.45 18.30
C ALA A 279 7.95 26.31 17.46
N PRO A 280 9.07 27.00 17.80
CA PRO A 280 10.36 26.64 17.24
C PRO A 280 10.64 25.16 17.56
N PRO A 281 11.30 24.40 16.67
CA PRO A 281 11.59 23.00 16.92
C PRO A 281 12.31 22.87 18.27
N PRO A 282 12.00 21.85 19.09
CA PRO A 282 12.78 21.61 20.28
C PRO A 282 14.23 21.34 19.84
N LEU A 283 15.12 22.25 20.24
CA LEU A 283 16.56 22.09 20.13
C LEU A 283 16.98 21.06 21.16
N GLY A 284 17.67 20.00 20.71
CA GLY A 284 18.27 18.98 21.56
C GLY A 284 18.03 17.60 20.99
#